data_AF-A0A382QQT2-F1
#
_entry.id   AF-A0A382QQT2-F1
#
_cell.length_a   1.000
_cell.length_b   1.000
_cell.length_c   1.000
_cell.angle_alpha   90.00
_cell.angle_beta   90.00
_cell.angle_gamma   90.00
#
_symmetry.space_group_name_H-M   'P 1'
#
loop_
_entity.id
_entity.type
_entity.pdbx_description
1 polymer ?
#
loop_
_entity_poly.entity_id
_entity_poly.type
_entity_poly.pdbx_seq_one_letter_code
_entity_poly.pdbx_strand_id
1 'polypeptide(L)' 'MSSVVPYLIRAYCDWIEESGLTPHILVDCEKTGVAVPKGFEKEGKIVLNISS' A
#
# COMPACT_ATOMS: atom_id res chain seq x y z
N MET A 1 18.41 -7.37 -11.30
CA MET A 1 18.42 -7.15 -9.84
C MET A 1 16.98 -7.05 -9.38
N SER A 2 16.60 -7.69 -8.27
CA SER A 2 15.27 -7.53 -7.68
C SER A 2 15.09 -6.10 -7.17
N SER A 3 13.88 -5.57 -7.28
CA SER A 3 13.55 -4.25 -6.74
C SER A 3 13.70 -4.24 -5.22
N VAL A 4 14.21 -3.14 -4.65
CA VAL A 4 14.33 -2.93 -3.20
C VAL A 4 12.99 -2.54 -2.57
N VAL A 5 12.04 -2.06 -3.38
CA VAL A 5 10.73 -1.54 -2.94
C VAL A 5 9.95 -2.51 -2.03
N PRO A 6 9.84 -3.83 -2.32
CA PRO A 6 9.09 -4.75 -1.46
C PRO A 6 9.69 -4.88 -0.05
N TYR A 7 11.00 -4.72 0.10
CA TYR A 7 11.68 -4.80 1.39
C TYR A 7 11.45 -3.54 2.22
N LEU A 8 11.48 -2.37 1.58
CA LEU A 8 11.18 -1.10 2.24
C LEU A 8 9.73 -1.06 2.71
N ILE A 9 8.77 -1.51 1.88
CA ILE A 9 7.36 -1.56 2.28
C ILE A 9 7.18 -2.36 3.58
N ARG A 10 7.78 -3.55 3.67
CA ARG A 10 7.71 -4.40 4.88
C ARG A 10 8.34 -3.69 6.08
N ALA A 11 9.55 -3.16 5.94
CA ALA A 11 10.24 -2.47 7.02
C ALA A 11 9.44 -1.25 7.56
N TYR A 12 8.77 -0.50 6.67
CA TYR A 12 7.91 0.60 7.10
C TYR A 12 6.62 0.12 7.75
N CYS A 13 6.01 -0.97 7.28
CA CYS A 13 4.81 -1.53 7.92
C CYS A 13 5.12 -1.94 9.36
N ASP A 14 6.19 -2.71 9.56
CA ASP A 14 6.64 -3.15 10.89
C ASP A 14 6.91 -1.94 11.80
N TRP A 15 7.66 -0.95 11.31
CA TRP A 15 7.97 0.26 12.09
C TRP A 15 6.73 1.10 12.46
N ILE A 16 5.75 1.21 11.56
CA ILE A 16 4.50 1.95 11.81
C ILE A 16 3.68 1.24 12.89
N GLU A 17 3.57 -0.09 12.82
CA GLU A 17 2.84 -0.89 13.82
C GLU A 17 3.53 -0.85 15.19
N GLU A 18 4.85 -0.99 15.23
CA GLU A 18 5.66 -0.85 16.46
C GLU A 18 5.50 0.55 17.10
N SER A 19 5.20 1.57 16.29
CA SER A 19 4.92 2.93 16.76
C SER A 19 3.48 3.15 17.23
N GLY A 20 2.63 2.12 17.22
CA GLY A 20 1.21 2.23 17.59
C GLY A 20 0.34 2.96 16.56
N LEU A 21 0.79 3.04 15.32
CA LEU A 21 0.10 3.69 14.20
C LEU A 21 -0.51 2.64 13.25
N THR A 22 -1.37 3.08 12.33
CA THR A 22 -2.02 2.20 11.35
C THR A 22 -1.37 2.36 9.96
N PRO A 23 -0.73 1.31 9.41
CA PRO A 23 -0.08 1.40 8.10
C PRO A 23 -1.10 1.51 6.96
N HIS A 24 -0.91 2.52 6.12
CA HIS A 24 -1.70 2.77 4.93
C HIS A 24 -0.79 2.85 3.70
N ILE A 25 -1.24 2.28 2.58
CA ILE A 25 -0.52 2.31 1.31
C ILE A 25 -1.36 2.97 0.22
N LEU A 26 -0.71 3.81 -0.58
CA LEU A 26 -1.30 4.41 -1.77
C LEU A 26 -1.00 3.54 -2.98
N VAL A 27 -2.05 3.10 -3.68
CA VAL A 27 -1.94 2.25 -4.87
C VAL A 27 -2.48 3.00 -6.08
N ASP A 28 -1.73 2.94 -7.17
CA ASP A 28 -2.14 3.40 -8.50
C ASP A 28 -3.06 2.36 -9.14
N CYS A 29 -4.33 2.71 -9.36
CA CYS A 29 -5.36 1.82 -9.90
C CYS A 29 -5.31 1.71 -11.42
N GLU A 30 -4.59 2.59 -12.12
CA GLU A 30 -4.51 2.61 -13.58
C GLU A 30 -3.43 1.65 -14.11
N LYS A 31 -2.59 1.12 -13.22
CA LYS A 31 -1.57 0.13 -13.60
C LYS A 31 -2.17 -1.23 -13.96
N THR A 32 -1.64 -1.82 -15.03
CA THR A 32 -1.97 -3.18 -15.47
C THR A 32 -1.75 -4.19 -14.35
N GLY A 33 -2.78 -5.00 -14.07
CA GLY A 33 -2.73 -6.07 -13.06
C GLY A 33 -3.18 -5.65 -11.66
N VAL A 34 -3.56 -4.39 -11.45
CA VAL A 34 -4.16 -3.94 -10.19
C VAL A 34 -5.64 -4.31 -10.14
N ALA A 35 -6.04 -5.03 -9.10
CA ALA A 35 -7.42 -5.44 -8.87
C ALA A 35 -7.89 -4.89 -7.52
N VAL A 36 -8.79 -3.91 -7.56
CA VAL A 36 -9.35 -3.24 -6.38
C VAL A 36 -10.87 -3.10 -6.50
N PRO A 37 -11.62 -3.00 -5.39
CA PRO A 37 -13.05 -2.75 -5.42
C PRO A 37 -13.37 -1.43 -6.14
N LYS A 38 -14.24 -1.48 -7.15
CA LYS A 38 -14.65 -0.30 -7.92
C LYS A 38 -15.45 0.68 -7.06
N GLY A 39 -15.25 1.97 -7.28
CA GLY A 39 -15.95 3.05 -6.59
C GLY A 39 -15.30 3.51 -5.28
N PHE A 40 -14.18 2.90 -4.88
CA PHE A 40 -13.36 3.36 -3.76
C PHE A 40 -12.14 4.17 -4.23
N GLU A 41 -11.83 4.11 -5.52
CA GLU A 41 -10.80 4.93 -6.15
C GLU A 41 -11.17 6.41 -6.20
N LYS A 42 -10.19 7.28 -5.95
CA LYS A 42 -10.26 8.73 -6.16
C LYS A 42 -9.09 9.13 -7.04
N GLU A 43 -9.39 9.75 -8.19
CA GLU A 43 -8.37 10.21 -9.14
C GLU A 43 -7.39 9.10 -9.58
N GLY A 44 -7.92 7.90 -9.86
CA GLY A 44 -7.10 6.75 -10.28
C GLY A 44 -6.24 6.16 -9.17
N LYS A 45 -6.42 6.58 -7.91
CA LYS A 45 -5.66 6.08 -6.76
C LYS A 45 -6.58 5.55 -5.67
N ILE A 46 -6.06 4.62 -4.87
CA ILE A 46 -6.76 4.09 -3.70
C ILE A 46 -5.81 4.04 -2.51
N VAL A 47 -6.33 4.37 -1.34
CA VAL A 47 -5.61 4.21 -0.07
C VAL A 47 -6.14 2.95 0.59
N LEU A 48 -5.24 2.02 0.90
CA LEU A 48 -5.56 0.75 1.56
C LEU A 48 -4.94 0.75 2.95
N ASN A 49 -5.74 0.41 3.96
CA ASN A 49 -5.22 0.00 5.26
C ASN A 49 -4.67 -1.43 5.12
N ILE A 50 -3.42 -1.62 5.52
CA ILE A 50 -2.69 -2.90 5.44
C ILE A 50 -2.15 -3.35 6.80
N SER A 51 -2.78 -2.91 7.89
CA SER A 51 -2.46 -3.39 9.24
C SER A 51 -2.64 -4.90 9.34
N SER A 52 -1.76 -5.56 10.09
CA SER A 52 -1.80 -6.99 10.39
C SER A 52 -3.04 -7.42 11.19
#